data_AF-A0A3A8MMM8-F1
#
_entry.id   AF-A0A3A8MMM8-F1
#
_cell.length_a   1.000
_cell.length_b   1.000
_cell.length_c   1.000
_cell.angle_alpha   90.00
_cell.angle_beta   90.00
_cell.angle_gamma   90.00
#
_symmetry.space_group_name_H-M   'P 1'
#
loop_
_entity.id
_entity.type
_entity.pdbx_description
1 polymer ?
#
loop_
_entity_poly.entity_id
_entity_poly.type
_entity_poly.pdbx_seq_one_letter_code
_entity_poly.pdbx_strand_id
1 'polypeptide(L)'
;MTGSPALLLTAGLVLSACGGGAVEPPAQDVSAIGTVEAEVNSPIYDRARAYAAAHPTRDGGTWNQWCGSLMFRFGELPASSARPTAIEAYRASRIVSTNASTALIGAFHWWDIGSAGHVGADLNGGGGTVFMATYNLSQSWGNAIGVNSVAGYSAKTGARYLGWSMDYAGGRIAGGGGSPGGLPQTTTEFDGIPGEIYYKRIQTVGQRDFGYTGPIDGVTGPVTEKVRVRITARELNNRGTPRTSAQEDGIPGSIYWTRVQTVGRSFGYTGPIDGIPGPATYTAEHRICGYAVNRAF
;
A
#
# COMPACT_ATOMS: atom_id res chain seq x y z
N MET A 1 -45.64 6.56 49.75
CA MET A 1 -45.40 7.46 48.60
C MET A 1 -45.19 6.57 47.39
N THR A 2 -46.19 6.50 46.53
CA THR A 2 -46.30 5.60 45.37
C THR A 2 -45.80 6.32 44.11
N GLY A 3 -45.10 5.60 43.22
CA GLY A 3 -44.59 6.19 41.97
C GLY A 3 -44.40 5.17 40.86
N SER A 4 -45.27 5.25 39.85
CA SER A 4 -45.11 4.90 38.42
C SER A 4 -46.46 5.20 37.72
N PRO A 5 -46.55 5.39 36.38
CA PRO A 5 -45.56 5.70 35.32
C PRO A 5 -46.04 6.86 34.39
N ALA A 6 -45.29 7.21 33.32
CA ALA A 6 -45.79 7.45 31.93
C ALA A 6 -44.89 8.37 31.05
N LEU A 7 -44.76 7.97 29.78
CA LEU A 7 -44.29 8.69 28.58
C LEU A 7 -45.22 9.86 28.18
N LEU A 8 -44.70 10.90 27.49
CA LEU A 8 -45.05 11.29 26.10
C LEU A 8 -44.49 12.66 25.66
N LEU A 9 -43.79 12.64 24.52
CA LEU A 9 -43.85 13.51 23.33
C LEU A 9 -43.92 15.07 23.36
N THR A 10 -42.92 15.65 22.69
CA THR A 10 -42.92 16.69 21.60
C THR A 10 -43.41 18.14 21.81
N ALA A 11 -42.52 19.09 21.49
CA ALA A 11 -42.61 20.15 20.45
C ALA A 11 -41.28 20.93 20.51
N GLY A 12 -40.52 21.28 19.46
CA GLY A 12 -40.86 21.70 18.11
C GLY A 12 -40.51 23.19 17.99
N LEU A 13 -39.40 23.55 17.34
CA LEU A 13 -39.32 24.83 16.64
C LEU A 13 -38.33 24.76 15.47
N VAL A 14 -38.91 24.92 14.28
CA VAL A 14 -38.30 24.94 12.95
C VAL A 14 -37.96 26.40 12.63
N LEU A 15 -36.82 26.68 12.01
CA LEU A 15 -36.65 27.86 11.16
C LEU A 15 -35.85 27.48 9.90
N SER A 16 -36.40 27.94 8.78
CA SER A 16 -36.41 27.26 7.48
C SER A 16 -35.15 27.48 6.65
N ALA A 17 -34.90 26.46 5.81
CA ALA A 17 -33.97 26.44 4.70
C ALA A 17 -34.50 27.26 3.50
N CYS A 18 -33.59 27.78 2.68
CA CYS A 18 -33.94 28.36 1.39
C CYS A 18 -34.22 27.24 0.38
N GLY A 19 -35.37 27.34 -0.27
CA GLY A 19 -35.98 26.29 -1.08
C GLY A 19 -35.41 26.08 -2.48
N GLY A 20 -35.84 24.96 -3.06
CA GLY A 20 -35.63 24.54 -4.45
C GLY A 20 -36.02 23.06 -4.57
N GLY A 21 -37.07 22.76 -5.36
CA GLY A 21 -37.78 21.48 -5.37
C GLY A 21 -36.97 20.26 -5.82
N ALA A 22 -37.46 19.08 -5.43
CA ALA A 22 -36.91 17.78 -5.79
C ALA A 22 -36.97 17.57 -7.31
N VAL A 23 -35.79 17.43 -7.93
CA VAL A 23 -35.65 16.98 -9.32
C VAL A 23 -35.24 15.51 -9.26
N GLU A 24 -36.10 14.66 -9.81
CA GLU A 24 -35.88 13.22 -10.00
C GLU A 24 -34.68 13.01 -10.95
N PRO A 25 -33.67 12.20 -10.60
CA PRO A 25 -32.50 12.05 -11.45
C PRO A 25 -32.82 11.17 -12.67
N PRO A 26 -32.42 11.57 -13.89
CA PRO A 26 -32.57 10.73 -15.07
C PRO A 26 -31.65 9.51 -14.96
N ALA A 27 -32.15 8.37 -15.46
CA ALA A 27 -31.40 7.13 -15.58
C ALA A 27 -30.09 7.37 -16.34
N GLN A 28 -28.96 7.12 -15.68
CA GLN A 28 -27.66 7.18 -16.32
C GLN A 28 -27.40 5.86 -17.06
N ASP A 29 -27.44 5.96 -18.38
CA ASP A 29 -26.76 5.05 -19.29
C ASP A 29 -25.24 5.18 -19.06
N VAL A 30 -24.62 4.15 -18.50
CA VAL A 30 -23.16 4.06 -18.28
C VAL A 30 -22.53 3.12 -19.29
N SER A 31 -22.87 3.29 -20.56
CA SER A 31 -22.16 2.67 -21.68
C SER A 31 -21.01 3.57 -22.16
N ALA A 32 -20.06 3.91 -21.28
CA ALA A 32 -18.70 4.35 -21.61
C ALA A 32 -17.96 4.79 -20.35
N ILE A 33 -17.19 3.90 -19.73
CA ILE A 33 -16.09 4.30 -18.85
C ILE A 33 -14.88 3.51 -19.31
N GLY A 34 -13.98 4.19 -20.01
CA GLY A 34 -12.64 3.69 -20.30
C GLY A 34 -11.99 3.25 -19.00
N THR A 35 -11.28 2.13 -19.05
CA THR A 35 -10.46 1.62 -17.95
C THR A 35 -9.37 2.64 -17.63
N VAL A 36 -9.69 3.60 -16.76
CA VAL A 36 -8.69 4.22 -15.90
C VAL A 36 -8.17 3.09 -15.02
N GLU A 37 -6.93 2.69 -15.25
CA GLU A 37 -6.19 1.79 -14.37
C GLU A 37 -6.37 2.30 -12.94
N ALA A 38 -7.07 1.53 -12.10
CA ALA A 38 -7.20 1.86 -10.70
C ALA A 38 -5.78 1.85 -10.10
N GLU A 39 -5.30 3.00 -9.65
CA GLU A 39 -4.03 3.11 -8.94
C GLU A 39 -4.02 2.09 -7.80
N VAL A 40 -3.18 1.06 -7.91
CA VAL A 40 -3.10 -0.02 -6.93
C VAL A 40 -2.47 0.56 -5.67
N ASN A 41 -3.32 0.94 -4.72
CA ASN A 41 -2.90 1.53 -3.45
C ASN A 41 -2.09 0.54 -2.62
N SER A 42 -1.05 1.04 -1.95
CA SER A 42 -0.23 0.20 -1.06
C SER A 42 -0.94 -0.07 0.28
N PRO A 43 -0.50 -1.08 1.05
CA PRO A 43 -0.95 -1.27 2.43
C PRO A 43 -0.71 -0.06 3.34
N ILE A 44 0.31 0.76 3.04
CA ILE A 44 0.54 2.02 3.78
C ILE A 44 -0.56 3.03 3.45
N TYR A 45 -1.06 3.05 2.21
CA TYR A 45 -2.24 3.84 1.84
C TYR A 45 -3.48 3.40 2.62
N ASP A 46 -3.77 2.09 2.63
CA ASP A 46 -4.93 1.56 3.36
C ASP A 46 -4.83 1.84 4.86
N ARG A 47 -3.63 1.70 5.43
CA ARG A 47 -3.36 2.08 6.82
C ARG A 47 -3.59 3.57 7.07
N ALA A 48 -3.18 4.45 6.15
CA ALA A 48 -3.38 5.90 6.28
C ALA A 48 -4.87 6.27 6.21
N ARG A 49 -5.63 5.62 5.32
CA ARG A 49 -7.09 5.75 5.23
C ARG A 49 -7.77 5.32 6.53
N ALA A 50 -7.41 4.15 7.05
CA ALA A 50 -7.94 3.65 8.33
C ALA A 50 -7.55 4.58 9.49
N TYR A 51 -6.30 5.05 9.53
CA TYR A 51 -5.83 5.98 10.55
C TYR A 51 -6.62 7.29 10.54
N ALA A 52 -6.81 7.91 9.38
CA ALA A 52 -7.57 9.14 9.26
C ALA A 52 -9.06 8.97 9.63
N ALA A 53 -9.66 7.82 9.29
CA ALA A 53 -11.03 7.50 9.69
C ALA A 53 -11.18 7.34 11.20
N ALA A 54 -10.19 6.72 11.87
CA ALA A 54 -10.17 6.57 13.32
C ALA A 54 -9.79 7.87 14.05
N HIS A 55 -9.02 8.75 13.41
CA HIS A 55 -8.51 10.00 13.98
C HIS A 55 -8.84 11.20 13.09
N PRO A 56 -10.13 11.48 12.81
CA PRO A 56 -10.53 12.55 11.90
C PRO A 56 -10.18 13.95 12.45
N THR A 57 -9.88 14.04 13.75
CA THR A 57 -9.38 15.22 14.46
C THR A 57 -8.13 14.84 15.25
N ARG A 58 -7.31 15.84 15.61
CA ARG A 58 -6.19 15.66 16.53
C ARG A 58 -6.65 15.96 17.94
N ASP A 59 -6.91 14.92 18.74
CA ASP A 59 -7.27 15.05 20.15
C ASP A 59 -8.50 15.99 20.34
N GLY A 60 -9.47 15.92 19.42
CA GLY A 60 -10.65 16.80 19.36
C GLY A 60 -10.46 18.13 18.60
N GLY A 61 -9.22 18.49 18.24
CA GLY A 61 -8.86 19.69 17.48
C GLY A 61 -8.50 19.43 16.00
N THR A 62 -7.99 20.45 15.32
CA THR A 62 -7.54 20.33 13.91
C THR A 62 -6.16 19.69 13.81
N TRP A 63 -5.93 18.92 12.74
CA TRP A 63 -4.59 18.46 12.36
C TRP A 63 -3.72 19.55 11.70
N ASN A 64 -4.28 20.71 11.35
CA ASN A 64 -3.54 21.76 10.67
C ASN A 64 -2.32 22.20 11.51
N GLN A 65 -1.17 22.32 10.87
CA GLN A 65 0.13 22.62 11.51
C GLN A 65 0.72 21.51 12.40
N TRP A 66 0.13 20.31 12.43
CA TRP A 66 0.61 19.18 13.22
C TRP A 66 1.25 18.07 12.39
N CYS A 67 1.90 18.43 11.27
CA CYS A 67 2.46 17.48 10.31
C CYS A 67 3.48 16.50 10.92
N GLY A 68 4.44 16.97 11.73
CA GLY A 68 5.37 16.09 12.44
C GLY A 68 4.67 15.15 13.43
N SER A 69 3.64 15.63 14.14
CA SER A 69 2.83 14.81 15.04
C SER A 69 2.05 13.73 14.29
N LEU A 70 1.57 14.03 13.08
CA LEU A 70 0.90 13.04 12.24
C LEU A 70 1.88 11.95 11.84
N MET A 71 3.06 12.33 11.33
CA MET A 71 4.10 11.36 10.93
C MET A 71 4.53 10.46 12.09
N PHE A 72 4.73 11.04 13.27
CA PHE A 72 5.11 10.29 14.47
C PHE A 72 4.05 9.26 14.88
N ARG A 73 2.78 9.67 14.93
CA ARG A 73 1.68 8.81 15.39
C ARG A 73 1.27 7.77 14.34
N PHE A 74 1.13 8.16 13.07
CA PHE A 74 0.80 7.24 11.97
C PHE A 74 1.94 6.29 11.62
N GLY A 75 3.18 6.79 11.67
CA GLY A 75 4.37 6.02 11.39
C GLY A 75 4.78 5.08 12.53
N GLU A 76 4.13 5.20 13.70
CA GLU A 76 4.51 4.50 14.94
C GLU A 76 6.01 4.66 15.24
N LEU A 77 6.50 5.89 15.08
CA LEU A 77 7.94 6.16 15.10
C LEU A 77 8.51 6.04 16.52
N PRO A 78 9.77 5.59 16.67
CA PRO A 78 10.40 5.47 17.98
C PRO A 78 10.57 6.84 18.63
N ALA A 79 10.47 6.93 19.95
CA ALA A 79 10.60 8.19 20.68
C ALA A 79 11.91 8.96 20.38
N SER A 80 12.99 8.25 20.04
CA SER A 80 14.28 8.85 19.63
C SER A 80 14.20 9.70 18.35
N SER A 81 13.19 9.46 17.51
CA SER A 81 12.95 10.21 16.27
C SER A 81 12.15 11.51 16.48
N ALA A 82 11.59 11.73 17.67
CA ALA A 82 10.76 12.90 17.93
C ALA A 82 11.57 14.19 17.75
N ARG A 83 11.01 15.14 17.01
CA ARG A 83 11.58 16.48 16.82
C ARG A 83 10.49 17.55 16.98
N PRO A 84 10.83 18.70 17.57
CA PRO A 84 9.91 19.84 17.72
C PRO A 84 9.26 20.31 16.41
N THR A 85 10.00 20.28 15.30
CA THR A 85 9.53 20.79 14.01
C THR A 85 9.87 19.84 12.86
N ALA A 86 9.16 19.99 11.73
CA ALA A 86 9.44 19.21 10.52
C ALA A 86 10.81 19.56 9.94
N ILE A 87 11.25 20.83 10.01
CA ILE A 87 12.56 21.24 9.51
C ILE A 87 13.72 20.68 10.35
N GLU A 88 13.52 20.50 11.66
CA GLU A 88 14.49 19.81 12.52
C GLU A 88 14.54 18.30 12.25
N ALA A 89 13.38 17.67 11.99
CA ALA A 89 13.33 16.29 11.54
C ALA A 89 14.03 16.10 10.18
N TYR A 90 13.78 16.98 9.22
CA TYR A 90 14.47 17.01 7.92
C TYR A 90 16.00 17.06 8.11
N ARG A 91 16.52 17.99 8.92
CA ARG A 91 17.96 18.15 9.18
C ARG A 91 18.59 16.94 9.85
N ALA A 92 17.81 16.22 10.66
CA ALA A 92 18.25 14.99 11.33
C ALA A 92 18.06 13.73 10.46
N SER A 93 17.45 13.84 9.28
CA SER A 93 17.16 12.72 8.39
C SER A 93 18.16 12.64 7.23
N ARG A 94 18.29 11.47 6.61
CA ARG A 94 19.14 11.28 5.43
C ARG A 94 18.35 11.45 4.14
N ILE A 95 18.48 12.62 3.52
CA ILE A 95 17.85 12.89 2.21
C ILE A 95 18.45 11.98 1.15
N VAL A 96 17.58 11.31 0.41
CA VAL A 96 17.95 10.36 -0.65
C VAL A 96 18.00 11.07 -1.99
N SER A 97 16.98 11.87 -2.32
CA SER A 97 16.88 12.56 -3.59
C SER A 97 15.92 13.74 -3.50
N THR A 98 16.15 14.76 -4.34
CA THR A 98 15.23 15.89 -4.55
C THR A 98 14.21 15.63 -5.65
N ASN A 99 14.33 14.50 -6.38
CA ASN A 99 13.34 14.08 -7.35
C ASN A 99 12.24 13.25 -6.67
N ALA A 100 11.05 13.84 -6.51
CA ALA A 100 9.91 13.19 -5.87
C ALA A 100 9.43 11.93 -6.61
N SER A 101 9.57 11.86 -7.95
CA SER A 101 9.11 10.69 -8.72
C SER A 101 9.89 9.41 -8.42
N THR A 102 11.04 9.52 -7.75
CA THR A 102 11.88 8.39 -7.32
C THR A 102 11.62 7.95 -5.88
N ALA A 103 10.71 8.62 -5.16
CA ALA A 103 10.42 8.32 -3.78
C ALA A 103 9.79 6.93 -3.64
N LEU A 104 10.30 6.15 -2.69
CA LEU A 104 9.75 4.83 -2.39
C LEU A 104 8.48 4.97 -1.53
N ILE A 105 7.64 3.96 -1.53
CA ILE A 105 6.48 3.83 -0.63
C ILE A 105 6.94 4.04 0.82
N GLY A 106 6.23 4.87 1.57
CA GLY A 106 6.54 5.21 2.96
C GLY A 106 7.68 6.22 3.13
N ALA A 107 8.17 6.84 2.05
CA ALA A 107 9.14 7.93 2.14
C ALA A 107 8.52 9.17 2.80
N PHE A 108 9.33 9.94 3.52
CA PHE A 108 8.96 11.27 4.01
C PHE A 108 9.37 12.33 3.00
N HIS A 109 8.43 13.20 2.64
CA HIS A 109 8.65 14.37 1.81
C HIS A 109 8.76 15.61 2.67
N TRP A 110 9.71 16.49 2.35
CA TRP A 110 10.04 17.64 3.17
C TRP A 110 9.89 18.94 2.39
N TRP A 111 9.38 19.98 3.06
CA TRP A 111 9.31 21.33 2.51
C TRP A 111 9.84 22.37 3.47
N ASP A 112 10.46 23.39 2.90
CA ASP A 112 10.79 24.65 3.55
C ASP A 112 9.61 25.61 3.39
N ILE A 113 8.92 25.84 4.51
CA ILE A 113 7.80 26.76 4.62
C ILE A 113 7.65 27.22 6.07
N GLY A 114 7.58 28.55 6.27
CA GLY A 114 7.57 29.14 7.60
C GLY A 114 8.80 28.75 8.44
N SER A 115 8.69 28.87 9.76
CA SER A 115 9.79 28.51 10.67
C SER A 115 9.86 27.01 11.00
N ALA A 116 8.76 26.27 10.83
CA ALA A 116 8.64 24.87 11.25
C ALA A 116 8.86 23.86 10.10
N GLY A 117 8.79 24.29 8.84
CA GLY A 117 8.77 23.41 7.67
C GLY A 117 7.47 22.59 7.57
N HIS A 118 7.42 21.69 6.58
CA HIS A 118 6.33 20.74 6.42
C HIS A 118 6.85 19.35 6.07
N VAL A 119 6.07 18.32 6.43
CA VAL A 119 6.37 16.92 6.15
C VAL A 119 5.10 16.14 5.82
N GLY A 120 5.21 15.18 4.90
CA GLY A 120 4.16 14.20 4.62
C GLY A 120 4.77 12.85 4.24
N ALA A 121 3.98 11.77 4.34
CA ALA A 121 4.39 10.41 4.04
C ALA A 121 3.85 9.97 2.68
N ASP A 122 4.73 9.52 1.78
CA ASP A 122 4.34 8.94 0.50
C ASP A 122 3.63 7.61 0.70
N LEU A 123 2.39 7.50 0.22
CA LEU A 123 1.57 6.32 0.39
C LEU A 123 1.81 5.29 -0.72
N ASN A 124 2.16 5.71 -1.92
CA ASN A 124 2.29 4.83 -3.11
C ASN A 124 3.66 4.93 -3.80
N GLY A 125 4.55 5.77 -3.27
CA GLY A 125 5.80 6.17 -3.91
C GLY A 125 5.56 7.23 -5.00
N GLY A 126 6.65 7.83 -5.47
CA GLY A 126 6.67 8.74 -6.61
C GLY A 126 6.11 10.14 -6.32
N GLY A 127 5.77 10.44 -5.07
CA GLY A 127 5.27 11.75 -4.63
C GLY A 127 3.86 12.10 -5.15
N GLY A 128 3.12 11.13 -5.70
CA GLY A 128 1.78 11.33 -6.24
C GLY A 128 0.71 11.42 -5.15
N THR A 129 0.85 10.62 -4.10
CA THR A 129 -0.16 10.46 -3.04
C THR A 129 0.52 10.55 -1.68
N VAL A 130 0.64 11.76 -1.15
CA VAL A 130 1.35 12.05 0.09
C VAL A 130 0.37 12.38 1.21
N PHE A 131 0.40 11.60 2.28
CA PHE A 131 -0.40 11.79 3.49
C PHE A 131 0.16 12.90 4.36
N MET A 132 -0.67 13.88 4.70
CA MET A 132 -0.21 15.11 5.34
C MET A 132 -1.28 15.78 6.20
N ALA A 133 -0.82 16.67 7.09
CA ALA A 133 -1.64 17.41 8.03
C ALA A 133 -1.70 18.91 7.64
N THR A 134 -2.72 19.32 6.91
CA THR A 134 -2.89 20.67 6.36
C THR A 134 -4.31 20.88 5.83
N TYR A 135 -4.74 22.13 5.61
CA TYR A 135 -5.92 22.43 4.78
C TYR A 135 -5.62 22.46 3.27
N ASN A 136 -4.34 22.44 2.88
CA ASN A 136 -3.91 22.43 1.48
C ASN A 136 -3.93 21.02 0.87
N LEU A 137 -5.04 20.31 1.05
CA LEU A 137 -5.25 18.95 0.55
C LEU A 137 -5.87 18.98 -0.85
N SER A 138 -5.58 17.94 -1.65
CA SER A 138 -6.37 17.62 -2.85
C SER A 138 -7.57 16.74 -2.49
N GLN A 139 -7.42 15.88 -1.48
CA GLN A 139 -8.49 15.08 -0.92
C GLN A 139 -8.45 15.12 0.60
N SER A 140 -9.54 15.59 1.21
CA SER A 140 -9.70 15.63 2.66
C SER A 140 -10.29 14.33 3.19
N TRP A 141 -9.72 13.79 4.26
CA TRP A 141 -10.17 12.58 4.96
C TRP A 141 -10.61 12.88 6.40
N GLY A 142 -10.57 14.14 6.81
CA GLY A 142 -10.96 14.61 8.15
C GLY A 142 -10.72 16.12 8.29
N ASN A 143 -10.54 16.60 9.52
CA ASN A 143 -10.23 18.01 9.79
C ASN A 143 -8.73 18.26 9.62
N ALA A 144 -8.35 18.77 8.44
CA ALA A 144 -6.97 19.06 8.02
C ALA A 144 -6.04 17.83 7.98
N ILE A 145 -6.59 16.67 7.61
CA ILE A 145 -5.87 15.41 7.41
C ILE A 145 -6.35 14.77 6.11
N GLY A 146 -5.42 14.29 5.29
CA GLY A 146 -5.72 13.69 4.01
C GLY A 146 -4.49 13.66 3.12
N VAL A 147 -4.70 13.77 1.80
CA VAL A 147 -3.60 13.66 0.83
C VAL A 147 -3.50 14.87 -0.09
N ASN A 148 -2.29 15.06 -0.61
CA ASN A 148 -1.98 15.84 -1.79
C ASN A 148 -0.75 15.22 -2.49
N SER A 149 -0.44 15.61 -3.72
CA SER A 149 0.83 15.28 -4.34
C SER A 149 1.92 16.28 -3.94
N VAL A 150 3.18 15.93 -4.15
CA VAL A 150 4.30 16.87 -3.91
C VAL A 150 4.17 18.12 -4.75
N ALA A 151 3.86 17.94 -6.04
CA ALA A 151 3.66 19.04 -6.98
C ALA A 151 2.44 19.88 -6.58
N GLY A 152 1.32 19.24 -6.23
CA GLY A 152 0.08 19.91 -5.86
C GLY A 152 0.20 20.73 -4.59
N TYR A 153 0.85 20.19 -3.54
CA TYR A 153 1.10 20.93 -2.31
C TYR A 153 2.03 22.12 -2.53
N SER A 154 3.14 21.92 -3.25
CA SER A 154 4.11 22.98 -3.53
C SER A 154 3.49 24.13 -4.33
N ALA A 155 2.70 23.81 -5.36
CA ALA A 155 1.99 24.80 -6.16
C ALA A 155 0.96 25.60 -5.35
N LYS A 156 0.22 24.93 -4.46
CA LYS A 156 -0.85 25.57 -3.66
C LYS A 156 -0.32 26.47 -2.55
N THR A 157 0.88 26.19 -2.04
CA THR A 157 1.44 26.87 -0.87
C THR A 157 2.62 27.79 -1.19
N GLY A 158 3.25 27.63 -2.36
CA GLY A 158 4.53 28.25 -2.66
C GLY A 158 5.71 27.66 -1.85
N ALA A 159 5.49 26.56 -1.11
CA ALA A 159 6.53 25.92 -0.32
C ALA A 159 7.66 25.39 -1.20
N ARG A 160 8.90 25.54 -0.75
CA ARG A 160 10.06 25.01 -1.47
C ARG A 160 10.29 23.55 -1.08
N TYR A 161 10.16 22.64 -2.04
CA TYR A 161 10.41 21.22 -1.81
C TYR A 161 11.90 20.96 -1.55
N LEU A 162 12.20 20.20 -0.49
CA LEU A 162 13.55 19.91 -0.02
C LEU A 162 14.05 18.50 -0.38
N GLY A 163 13.16 17.65 -0.91
CA GLY A 163 13.45 16.26 -1.24
C GLY A 163 12.77 15.26 -0.31
N TRP A 164 13.17 14.00 -0.44
CA TRP A 164 12.60 12.90 0.33
C TRP A 164 13.67 12.06 1.04
N SER A 165 13.28 11.42 2.14
CA SER A 165 14.08 10.44 2.88
C SER A 165 13.25 9.20 3.20
N MET A 166 13.90 8.07 3.44
CA MET A 166 13.20 6.92 4.03
C MET A 166 13.10 6.99 5.55
N ASP A 167 13.98 7.77 6.19
CA ASP A 167 13.99 7.95 7.62
C ASP A 167 13.41 9.31 8.03
N TYR A 168 12.79 9.34 9.20
CA TYR A 168 12.41 10.53 9.95
C TYR A 168 13.28 10.56 11.20
N ALA A 169 14.40 11.29 11.15
CA ALA A 169 15.37 11.37 12.24
C ALA A 169 15.75 9.98 12.81
N GLY A 170 16.02 9.02 11.93
CA GLY A 170 16.33 7.62 12.27
C GLY A 170 15.12 6.69 12.47
N GLY A 171 13.88 7.20 12.55
CA GLY A 171 12.66 6.39 12.54
C GLY A 171 12.22 6.02 11.11
N ARG A 172 11.49 4.91 10.94
CA ARG A 172 10.98 4.46 9.62
C ARG A 172 9.55 3.96 9.73
N ILE A 173 8.76 4.21 8.68
CA ILE A 173 7.41 3.64 8.54
C ILE A 173 7.53 2.14 8.21
N ALA A 174 6.95 1.29 9.06
CA ALA A 174 6.90 -0.15 8.81
C ALA A 174 6.13 -0.46 7.51
N GLY A 175 6.69 -1.35 6.69
CA GLY A 175 6.16 -1.71 5.36
C GLY A 175 6.61 -0.79 4.21
N GLY A 176 7.43 0.23 4.50
CA GLY A 176 7.97 1.15 3.49
C GLY A 176 9.22 0.62 2.77
N GLY A 177 9.56 1.23 1.63
CA GLY A 177 10.73 0.93 0.79
C GLY A 177 10.41 0.26 -0.54
N GLY A 178 9.14 0.02 -0.88
CA GLY A 178 8.74 -0.46 -2.20
C GLY A 178 8.83 0.65 -3.26
N SER A 179 9.11 0.29 -4.52
CA SER A 179 9.18 1.26 -5.63
C SER A 179 7.83 1.95 -5.91
N PRO A 180 7.83 3.20 -6.39
CA PRO A 180 6.63 3.87 -6.88
C PRO A 180 5.83 2.98 -7.84
N GLY A 181 4.53 2.79 -7.57
CA GLY A 181 3.65 1.97 -8.42
C GLY A 181 3.90 0.46 -8.36
N GLY A 182 4.76 -0.02 -7.45
CA GLY A 182 4.99 -1.44 -7.20
C GLY A 182 4.32 -1.91 -5.91
N LEU A 183 3.64 -3.06 -5.96
CA LEU A 183 3.17 -3.73 -4.74
C LEU A 183 4.33 -3.91 -3.73
N PRO A 184 4.14 -3.79 -2.40
CA PRO A 184 5.20 -4.08 -1.43
C PRO A 184 5.74 -5.50 -1.57
N GLN A 185 6.97 -5.78 -1.16
CA GLN A 185 7.50 -7.14 -1.14
C GLN A 185 6.67 -8.05 -0.22
N THR A 186 6.45 -9.29 -0.64
CA THR A 186 5.80 -10.30 0.20
C THR A 186 6.81 -10.99 1.12
N THR A 187 6.42 -11.29 2.36
CA THR A 187 7.22 -12.09 3.29
C THR A 187 7.22 -13.57 2.95
N THR A 188 6.36 -14.01 2.02
CA THR A 188 6.25 -15.41 1.57
C THR A 188 7.57 -16.00 1.10
N GLU A 189 8.53 -15.20 0.62
CA GLU A 189 9.87 -15.70 0.28
C GLU A 189 10.65 -16.25 1.48
N PHE A 190 10.34 -15.80 2.70
CA PHE A 190 10.99 -16.18 3.95
C PHE A 190 10.18 -17.20 4.74
N ASP A 191 8.89 -16.95 4.96
CA ASP A 191 8.04 -17.80 5.80
C ASP A 191 7.41 -18.96 5.00
N GLY A 192 7.17 -18.78 3.70
CA GLY A 192 6.45 -19.73 2.84
C GLY A 192 4.93 -19.74 3.04
N ILE A 193 4.39 -18.71 3.69
CA ILE A 193 2.96 -18.51 3.97
C ILE A 193 2.41 -17.52 2.93
N PRO A 194 1.54 -17.96 2.01
CA PRO A 194 0.88 -17.05 1.06
C PRO A 194 -0.01 -16.03 1.77
N GLY A 195 0.18 -14.74 1.46
CA GLY A 195 -0.68 -13.64 1.92
C GLY A 195 -1.27 -12.84 0.76
N GLU A 196 -2.05 -11.81 1.07
CA GLU A 196 -2.69 -10.96 0.07
C GLU A 196 -1.68 -10.31 -0.90
N ILE A 197 -0.56 -9.79 -0.36
CA ILE A 197 0.50 -9.16 -1.15
C ILE A 197 1.21 -10.15 -2.07
N TYR A 198 1.35 -11.41 -1.66
CA TYR A 198 1.89 -12.48 -2.50
C TYR A 198 1.02 -12.69 -3.74
N TYR A 199 -0.30 -12.80 -3.57
CA TYR A 199 -1.21 -13.00 -4.69
C TYR A 199 -1.37 -11.76 -5.56
N LYS A 200 -1.42 -10.55 -4.99
CA LYS A 200 -1.41 -9.31 -5.78
C LYS A 200 -0.18 -9.27 -6.68
N ARG A 201 1.00 -9.63 -6.16
CA ARG A 201 2.23 -9.65 -6.96
C ARG A 201 2.19 -10.68 -8.06
N ILE A 202 1.68 -11.89 -7.79
CA ILE A 202 1.46 -12.93 -8.80
C ILE A 202 0.52 -12.43 -9.90
N GLN A 203 -0.59 -11.80 -9.55
CA GLN A 203 -1.58 -11.27 -10.50
C GLN A 203 -0.95 -10.19 -11.37
N THR A 204 -0.21 -9.24 -10.79
CA THR A 204 0.47 -8.18 -11.54
C THR A 204 1.54 -8.72 -12.48
N VAL A 205 2.42 -9.62 -12.00
CA VAL A 205 3.41 -10.28 -12.88
C VAL A 205 2.71 -11.13 -13.95
N GLY A 206 1.59 -11.74 -13.58
CA GLY A 206 0.70 -12.47 -14.46
C GLY A 206 0.16 -11.65 -15.62
N GLN A 207 -0.34 -10.44 -15.33
CA GLN A 207 -0.89 -9.55 -16.36
C GLN A 207 0.22 -9.14 -17.33
N ARG A 208 1.38 -8.77 -16.78
CA ARG A 208 2.53 -8.29 -17.56
C ARG A 208 3.15 -9.37 -18.45
N ASP A 209 3.39 -10.56 -17.90
CA ASP A 209 4.27 -11.57 -18.54
C ASP A 209 3.52 -12.81 -19.06
N PHE A 210 2.32 -13.09 -18.56
CA PHE A 210 1.66 -14.39 -18.74
C PHE A 210 0.21 -14.29 -19.27
N GLY A 211 -0.27 -13.10 -19.59
CA GLY A 211 -1.61 -12.88 -20.15
C GLY A 211 -2.74 -13.10 -19.15
N TYR A 212 -2.49 -12.91 -17.85
CA TYR A 212 -3.57 -12.87 -16.85
C TYR A 212 -4.51 -11.71 -17.14
N THR A 213 -5.82 -11.95 -17.12
CA THR A 213 -6.84 -10.92 -17.37
C THR A 213 -7.77 -10.69 -16.17
N GLY A 214 -7.52 -11.39 -15.06
CA GLY A 214 -8.29 -11.22 -13.82
C GLY A 214 -7.91 -9.95 -13.04
N PRO A 215 -8.66 -9.63 -11.98
CA PRO A 215 -8.37 -8.50 -11.09
C PRO A 215 -7.07 -8.69 -10.29
N ILE A 216 -6.43 -7.58 -9.90
CA ILE A 216 -5.32 -7.56 -8.94
C ILE A 216 -5.90 -7.29 -7.54
N ASP A 217 -6.53 -8.30 -6.97
CA ASP A 217 -7.27 -8.20 -5.71
C ASP A 217 -6.62 -8.96 -4.54
N GLY A 218 -5.58 -9.77 -4.81
CA GLY A 218 -4.94 -10.62 -3.81
C GLY A 218 -5.74 -11.87 -3.43
N VAL A 219 -6.86 -12.12 -4.12
CA VAL A 219 -7.69 -13.30 -3.92
C VAL A 219 -7.22 -14.41 -4.86
N THR A 220 -6.94 -15.58 -4.32
CA THR A 220 -6.55 -16.73 -5.13
C THR A 220 -7.75 -17.42 -5.77
N GLY A 221 -7.57 -17.86 -7.00
CA GLY A 221 -8.52 -18.65 -7.78
C GLY A 221 -7.78 -19.44 -8.86
N PRO A 222 -8.46 -20.33 -9.61
CA PRO A 222 -7.80 -21.26 -10.53
C PRO A 222 -6.87 -20.59 -11.56
N VAL A 223 -7.23 -19.39 -12.03
CA VAL A 223 -6.39 -18.63 -12.99
C VAL A 223 -5.15 -18.04 -12.31
N THR A 224 -5.30 -17.50 -11.10
CA THR A 224 -4.18 -16.99 -10.29
C THR A 224 -3.20 -18.11 -9.93
N GLU A 225 -3.72 -19.28 -9.56
CA GLU A 225 -2.93 -20.48 -9.26
C GLU A 225 -2.15 -20.98 -10.48
N LYS A 226 -2.80 -21.03 -11.65
CA LYS A 226 -2.13 -21.39 -12.91
C LYS A 226 -0.98 -20.43 -13.22
N VAL A 227 -1.18 -19.13 -13.03
CA VAL A 227 -0.13 -18.11 -13.23
C VAL A 227 0.99 -18.25 -12.20
N ARG A 228 0.68 -18.53 -10.92
CA ARG A 228 1.70 -18.82 -9.90
C ARG A 228 2.64 -19.93 -10.37
N VAL A 229 2.07 -21.06 -10.81
CA VAL A 229 2.84 -22.21 -11.29
C VAL A 229 3.74 -21.81 -12.46
N ARG A 230 3.23 -21.03 -13.43
CA ARG A 230 4.02 -20.55 -14.58
C ARG A 230 5.18 -19.64 -14.16
N ILE A 231 4.96 -18.73 -13.21
CA ILE A 231 5.98 -17.85 -12.64
C ILE A 231 7.06 -18.68 -11.93
N THR A 232 6.66 -19.63 -11.07
CA THR A 232 7.58 -20.53 -10.38
C THR A 232 8.38 -21.35 -11.37
N ALA A 233 7.72 -21.94 -12.38
CA ALA A 233 8.37 -22.72 -13.42
C ALA A 233 9.39 -21.92 -14.22
N ARG A 234 9.13 -20.64 -14.51
CA ARG A 234 10.13 -19.72 -15.11
C ARG A 234 11.36 -19.60 -14.21
N GLU A 235 11.18 -19.39 -12.91
CA GLU A 235 12.29 -19.30 -11.95
C GLU A 235 13.09 -20.61 -11.87
N LEU A 236 12.39 -21.75 -11.85
CA LEU A 236 13.03 -23.06 -11.89
C LEU A 236 13.84 -23.25 -13.18
N ASN A 237 13.26 -22.92 -14.34
CA ASN A 237 13.89 -23.06 -15.64
C ASN A 237 15.11 -22.14 -15.82
N ASN A 238 15.11 -20.96 -15.21
CA ASN A 238 16.25 -20.04 -15.22
C ASN A 238 17.42 -20.55 -14.36
N ARG A 239 17.15 -21.39 -13.36
CA ARG A 239 18.16 -22.02 -12.49
C ARG A 239 18.71 -23.34 -13.05
N GLY A 240 18.54 -23.60 -14.35
CA GLY A 240 19.13 -24.75 -15.04
C GLY A 240 18.14 -25.88 -15.39
N THR A 241 18.70 -27.07 -15.63
CA THR A 241 18.02 -28.23 -16.22
C THR A 241 17.68 -29.32 -15.18
N PRO A 242 16.79 -30.28 -15.49
CA PRO A 242 15.88 -30.29 -16.65
C PRO A 242 14.83 -29.17 -16.58
N ARG A 243 14.40 -28.70 -17.75
CA ARG A 243 13.33 -27.71 -17.86
C ARG A 243 11.97 -28.38 -17.68
N THR A 244 11.03 -27.69 -17.06
CA THR A 244 9.62 -28.11 -16.93
C THR A 244 8.75 -27.35 -17.93
N SER A 245 7.72 -28.02 -18.48
CA SER A 245 6.69 -27.42 -19.33
C SER A 245 5.64 -26.59 -18.57
N ALA A 246 5.69 -26.65 -17.24
CA ALA A 246 4.77 -25.92 -16.37
C ALA A 246 4.84 -24.39 -16.57
N GLN A 247 5.92 -23.88 -17.19
CA GLN A 247 6.04 -22.47 -17.56
C GLN A 247 5.04 -22.09 -18.66
N GLU A 248 4.80 -23.01 -19.59
CA GLU A 248 3.90 -22.82 -20.73
C GLU A 248 2.44 -23.12 -20.35
N ASP A 249 2.20 -24.28 -19.74
CA ASP A 249 0.84 -24.79 -19.49
C ASP A 249 0.30 -24.52 -18.08
N GLY A 250 1.15 -24.19 -17.11
CA GLY A 250 0.77 -24.01 -15.71
C GLY A 250 0.36 -25.30 -14.99
N ILE A 251 0.74 -26.46 -15.51
CA ILE A 251 0.41 -27.78 -14.98
C ILE A 251 1.68 -28.39 -14.35
N PRO A 252 1.72 -28.58 -13.03
CA PRO A 252 2.91 -29.08 -12.35
C PRO A 252 3.06 -30.61 -12.54
N GLY A 253 3.96 -31.01 -13.44
CA GLY A 253 4.36 -32.41 -13.64
C GLY A 253 5.49 -32.88 -12.71
N SER A 254 5.93 -34.14 -12.85
CA SER A 254 7.01 -34.71 -12.02
C SER A 254 8.30 -33.88 -12.06
N ILE A 255 8.71 -33.40 -13.24
CA ILE A 255 9.89 -32.54 -13.39
C ILE A 255 9.72 -31.24 -12.59
N TYR A 256 8.53 -30.63 -12.58
CA TYR A 256 8.27 -29.43 -11.81
C TYR A 256 8.51 -29.68 -10.32
N TRP A 257 7.91 -30.74 -9.77
CA TRP A 257 8.03 -31.05 -8.34
C TRP A 257 9.45 -31.43 -7.92
N THR A 258 10.15 -32.23 -8.73
CA THR A 258 11.57 -32.55 -8.48
C THR A 258 12.42 -31.27 -8.47
N ARG A 259 12.14 -30.33 -9.38
CA ARG A 259 12.82 -29.03 -9.43
C ARG A 259 12.48 -28.14 -8.23
N VAL A 260 11.21 -28.08 -7.81
CA VAL A 260 10.79 -27.37 -6.58
C VAL A 260 11.54 -27.90 -5.36
N GLN A 261 11.64 -29.22 -5.19
CA GLN A 261 12.36 -29.82 -4.07
C GLN A 261 13.87 -29.54 -4.12
N THR A 262 14.47 -29.65 -5.32
CA THR A 262 15.90 -29.42 -5.53
C THR A 262 16.28 -27.95 -5.29
N VAL A 263 15.61 -27.02 -5.97
CA VAL A 263 15.83 -25.57 -5.80
C VAL A 263 15.42 -25.12 -4.40
N GLY A 264 14.34 -25.72 -3.86
CA GLY A 264 13.84 -25.47 -2.52
C GLY A 264 14.86 -25.69 -1.41
N ARG A 265 15.92 -26.49 -1.64
CA ARG A 265 17.03 -26.63 -0.68
C ARG A 265 17.67 -25.27 -0.36
N SER A 266 17.76 -24.37 -1.35
CA SER A 266 18.26 -22.99 -1.15
C SER A 266 17.28 -22.09 -0.38
N PHE A 267 16.05 -22.57 -0.17
CA PHE A 267 14.95 -21.90 0.54
C PHE A 267 14.56 -22.63 1.82
N GLY A 268 15.42 -23.55 2.31
CA GLY A 268 15.22 -24.27 3.58
C GLY A 268 14.40 -25.55 3.47
N TYR A 269 14.13 -26.08 2.28
CA TYR A 269 13.55 -27.41 2.13
C TYR A 269 14.51 -28.48 2.64
N THR A 270 14.01 -29.42 3.44
CA THR A 270 14.82 -30.51 4.02
C THR A 270 14.31 -31.92 3.66
N GLY A 271 13.16 -32.01 2.98
CA GLY A 271 12.53 -33.27 2.57
C GLY A 271 13.23 -33.98 1.39
N PRO A 272 12.75 -35.19 1.02
CA PRO A 272 13.32 -35.96 -0.09
C PRO A 272 13.18 -35.25 -1.44
N ILE A 273 14.06 -35.59 -2.40
CA ILE A 273 13.93 -35.17 -3.79
C ILE A 273 13.37 -36.37 -4.56
N ASP A 274 12.05 -36.55 -4.53
CA ASP A 274 11.33 -37.70 -5.07
C ASP A 274 10.27 -37.32 -6.13
N GLY A 275 10.08 -36.02 -6.38
CA GLY A 275 9.07 -35.51 -7.31
C GLY A 275 7.62 -35.61 -6.81
N ILE A 276 7.40 -35.97 -5.54
CA ILE A 276 6.09 -36.10 -4.94
C ILE A 276 5.84 -34.90 -4.00
N PRO A 277 4.85 -34.03 -4.29
CA PRO A 277 4.60 -32.87 -3.45
C PRO A 277 3.96 -33.28 -2.11
N GLY A 278 4.61 -32.88 -1.01
CA GLY A 278 4.04 -32.87 0.33
C GLY A 278 4.01 -31.45 0.91
N PRO A 279 3.54 -31.27 2.17
CA PRO A 279 3.42 -29.94 2.79
C PRO A 279 4.71 -29.10 2.72
N ALA A 280 5.87 -29.70 3.01
CA ALA A 280 7.15 -29.01 2.91
C ALA A 280 7.52 -28.62 1.47
N THR A 281 7.09 -29.40 0.46
CA THR A 281 7.30 -29.10 -0.95
C THR A 281 6.47 -27.88 -1.36
N TYR A 282 5.22 -27.77 -0.91
CA TYR A 282 4.38 -26.59 -1.15
C TYR A 282 4.93 -25.33 -0.46
N THR A 283 5.41 -25.44 0.78
CA THR A 283 6.10 -24.32 1.45
C THR A 283 7.31 -23.84 0.64
N ALA A 284 8.11 -24.77 0.11
CA ALA A 284 9.25 -24.44 -0.74
C ALA A 284 8.81 -23.78 -2.06
N GLU A 285 7.75 -24.29 -2.69
CA GLU A 285 7.16 -23.70 -3.90
C GLU A 285 6.75 -22.24 -3.68
N HIS A 286 6.05 -21.97 -2.57
CA HIS A 286 5.63 -20.62 -2.21
C HIS A 286 6.82 -19.69 -1.96
N ARG A 287 7.87 -20.16 -1.29
CA ARG A 287 9.10 -19.38 -1.08
C ARG A 287 9.79 -19.02 -2.39
N ILE A 288 9.90 -19.99 -3.31
CA ILE A 288 10.48 -19.77 -4.65
C ILE A 288 9.64 -18.76 -5.43
N CYS A 289 8.32 -18.91 -5.41
CA CYS A 289 7.43 -17.97 -6.10
C CYS A 289 7.52 -16.56 -5.47
N GLY A 290 7.50 -16.47 -4.14
CA GLY A 290 7.69 -15.23 -3.38
C GLY A 290 8.99 -14.52 -3.77
N TYR A 291 10.08 -15.27 -3.85
CA TYR A 291 11.39 -14.77 -4.30
C TYR A 291 11.32 -14.20 -5.73
N ALA A 292 10.67 -14.93 -6.64
CA ALA A 292 10.56 -14.54 -8.04
C ALA A 292 9.72 -13.27 -8.19
N VAL A 293 8.56 -13.19 -7.53
CA VAL A 293 7.69 -12.01 -7.65
C VAL A 293 8.23 -10.81 -6.87
N ASN A 294 9.04 -11.00 -5.82
CA ASN A 294 9.73 -9.91 -5.12
C ASN A 294 10.79 -9.19 -5.97
N ARG A 295 11.37 -9.89 -6.95
CA ARG A 295 12.41 -9.39 -7.87
C ARG A 295 11.90 -9.03 -9.26
N ALA A 296 10.59 -9.15 -9.48
CA ALA A 296 9.95 -8.80 -10.75
C ALA A 296 9.61 -7.31 -10.88
N PHE A 297 9.84 -6.52 -9.82
CA PHE A 297 9.57 -5.08 -9.70
C PHE A 297 10.85 -4.39 -9.22
#